data_AF-A0A543N7J5-F1
#
_entry.id   AF-A0A543N7J5-F1
#
_cell.length_a   1.000
_cell.length_b   1.000
_cell.length_c   1.000
_cell.angle_alpha   90.00
_cell.angle_beta   90.00
_cell.angle_gamma   90.00
#
_symmetry.space_group_name_H-M   'P 1'
#
loop_
_entity.id
_entity.type
_entity.pdbx_description
1 polymer ?
#
loop_
_entity_poly.entity_id
_entity_poly.type
_entity_poly.pdbx_seq_one_letter_code
_entity_poly.pdbx_strand_id
1 'polypeptide(L)'
;MPTFTTTPRFERDFKKLADAQRERFQRVVRDAFVPDVDTGRFRPSLRVRGVVGAPGVYEMTWAPDGRATWQYGDEQRPGIVHVIWRRVGTHAIFDPGPP
;
A
#
# COMPACT_ATOMS: atom_id res chain seq x y z
N MET A 1 14.98 -5.89 4.97
CA MET A 1 13.83 -6.24 4.10
C MET A 1 12.66 -6.64 5.00
N PRO A 2 11.58 -5.84 5.02
CA PRO A 2 10.42 -6.08 5.86
C PRO A 2 9.71 -7.38 5.48
N THR A 3 8.92 -7.90 6.40
CA THR A 3 7.98 -8.99 6.11
C THR A 3 6.61 -8.42 5.74
N PHE A 4 5.84 -9.14 4.91
CA PHE A 4 4.57 -8.66 4.38
C PHE A 4 3.46 -9.69 4.54
N THR A 5 2.27 -9.22 4.92
CA THR A 5 1.02 -9.98 4.84
C THR A 5 -0.02 -9.17 4.09
N THR A 6 -0.90 -9.83 3.34
CA THR A 6 -2.05 -9.21 2.68
C THR A 6 -3.33 -9.57 3.41
N THR A 7 -4.27 -8.62 3.48
CA THR A 7 -5.64 -8.94 3.88
C THR A 7 -6.45 -9.50 2.71
N PRO A 8 -7.53 -10.28 2.95
CA PRO A 8 -8.41 -10.74 1.89
C PRO A 8 -9.01 -9.60 1.05
N ARG A 9 -9.18 -8.42 1.65
CA ARG A 9 -9.68 -7.25 0.92
C ARG A 9 -8.63 -6.69 -0.03
N PHE A 10 -7.37 -6.58 0.41
CA PHE A 10 -6.26 -6.21 -0.46
C PHE A 10 -6.17 -7.14 -1.66
N GLU A 11 -6.23 -8.46 -1.45
CA GLU A 11 -6.15 -9.44 -2.54
C GLU A 11 -7.25 -9.25 -3.58
N ARG A 12 -8.49 -9.00 -3.13
CA ARG A 12 -9.61 -8.69 -4.03
C ARG A 12 -9.39 -7.41 -4.81
N ASP A 13 -8.90 -6.35 -4.17
CA ASP A 13 -8.65 -5.10 -4.86
C ASP A 13 -7.46 -5.21 -5.83
N PHE A 14 -6.41 -5.94 -5.45
CA PHE A 14 -5.24 -6.20 -6.30
C PHE A 14 -5.61 -6.99 -7.56
N LYS A 15 -6.52 -7.98 -7.44
CA LYS A 15 -7.07 -8.71 -8.59
C LYS A 15 -7.86 -7.83 -9.57
N LYS A 16 -8.37 -6.67 -9.13
CA LYS A 16 -9.09 -5.73 -10.01
C LYS A 16 -8.17 -4.79 -10.78
N LEU A 17 -6.92 -4.65 -10.36
CA LEU A 17 -5.93 -3.86 -11.10
C LEU A 17 -5.63 -4.53 -12.45
N ALA A 18 -5.42 -3.72 -13.49
CA ALA A 18 -4.84 -4.17 -14.74
C ALA A 18 -3.38 -4.62 -14.53
N ASP A 19 -2.84 -5.45 -15.41
CA ASP A 19 -1.50 -6.02 -15.21
C ASP A 19 -0.41 -4.94 -15.13
N ALA A 20 -0.47 -3.92 -16.00
CA ALA A 20 0.44 -2.78 -15.95
C ALA A 20 0.37 -2.00 -14.61
N GLN A 21 -0.81 -1.94 -13.99
CA GLN A 21 -1.00 -1.31 -12.68
C GLN A 21 -0.38 -2.17 -11.57
N ARG A 22 -0.56 -3.50 -11.63
CA ARG A 22 0.05 -4.44 -10.67
C ARG A 22 1.58 -4.38 -10.74
N GLU A 23 2.15 -4.43 -11.94
CA GLU A 23 3.58 -4.32 -12.16
C GLU A 23 4.13 -3.00 -11.63
N ARG A 24 3.44 -1.89 -11.90
CA ARG A 24 3.82 -0.57 -11.39
C ARG A 24 3.76 -0.53 -9.86
N PHE A 25 2.70 -1.04 -9.25
CA PHE A 25 2.56 -1.12 -7.80
C PHE A 25 3.71 -1.94 -7.20
N GLN A 26 3.97 -3.15 -7.71
CA GLN A 26 5.05 -4.02 -7.23
C GLN A 26 6.42 -3.36 -7.37
N ARG A 27 6.68 -2.67 -8.49
CA ARG A 27 7.91 -1.90 -8.70
C ARG A 27 8.07 -0.81 -7.64
N VAL A 28 7.04 -0.02 -7.40
CA VAL A 28 7.08 1.03 -6.36
C VAL A 28 7.27 0.43 -4.97
N VAL A 29 6.63 -0.70 -4.66
CA VAL A 29 6.82 -1.38 -3.38
C VAL A 29 8.27 -1.80 -3.19
N ARG A 30 8.87 -2.44 -4.19
CA ARG A 30 10.24 -2.94 -4.13
C ARG A 30 11.28 -1.82 -4.11
N ASP A 31 11.14 -0.85 -5.00
CA ASP A 31 12.21 0.12 -5.31
C ASP A 31 12.12 1.38 -4.44
N ALA A 32 10.95 1.67 -3.86
CA ALA A 32 10.73 2.85 -3.03
C ALA A 32 10.22 2.52 -1.63
N PHE A 33 9.14 1.77 -1.50
CA PHE A 33 8.51 1.55 -0.20
C PHE A 33 9.35 0.70 0.75
N VAL A 34 9.91 -0.43 0.28
CA VAL A 34 10.73 -1.35 1.09
C VAL A 34 11.94 -0.64 1.73
N PRO A 35 12.79 0.09 0.97
CA PRO A 35 13.89 0.85 1.57
C PRO A 35 13.45 1.89 2.59
N ASP A 36 12.32 2.55 2.32
CA ASP A 36 11.80 3.60 3.19
C ASP A 36 11.23 3.02 4.50
N VAL A 37 10.63 1.81 4.46
CA VAL A 37 10.22 1.07 5.66
C VAL A 37 11.44 0.63 6.47
N ASP A 38 12.47 0.06 5.83
CA ASP A 38 13.69 -0.40 6.52
C ASP A 38 14.40 0.77 7.22
N THR A 39 14.31 2.00 6.70
CA THR A 39 14.92 3.20 7.31
C THR A 39 13.97 3.99 8.22
N GLY A 40 12.68 3.67 8.21
CA GLY A 40 11.63 4.44 8.89
C GLY A 40 11.42 5.86 8.33
N ARG A 41 11.98 6.19 7.15
CA ARG A 41 11.92 7.51 6.54
C ARG A 41 11.32 7.41 5.13
N PHE A 42 10.08 7.87 5.01
CA PHE A 42 9.38 7.87 3.73
C PHE A 42 9.72 9.08 2.88
N ARG A 43 10.06 8.82 1.61
CA ARG A 43 10.26 9.86 0.62
C ARG A 43 8.95 10.61 0.33
N PRO A 44 9.00 11.92 0.04
CA PRO A 44 7.80 12.73 -0.23
C PRO A 44 6.96 12.22 -1.41
N SER A 45 7.56 11.56 -2.40
CA SER A 45 6.84 11.07 -3.58
C SER A 45 5.83 9.97 -3.26
N LEU A 46 6.03 9.20 -2.18
CA LEU A 46 5.06 8.21 -1.71
C LEU A 46 3.88 8.84 -0.95
N ARG A 47 4.00 10.11 -0.55
CA ARG A 47 2.95 10.85 0.17
C ARG A 47 2.35 10.07 1.34
N VAL A 48 3.21 9.39 2.11
CA VAL A 48 2.77 8.58 3.24
C VAL A 48 2.15 9.46 4.32
N ARG A 49 0.93 9.11 4.74
CA ARG A 49 0.19 9.83 5.78
C ARG A 49 -0.72 8.90 6.56
N GLY A 50 -1.04 9.25 7.80
CA GLY A 50 -2.06 8.54 8.58
C GLY A 50 -3.45 8.73 7.99
N VAL A 51 -4.28 7.69 8.03
CA VAL A 51 -5.68 7.74 7.60
C VAL A 51 -6.54 8.32 8.74
N VAL A 52 -7.30 9.38 8.45
CA VAL A 52 -8.21 10.00 9.41
C VAL A 52 -9.29 8.99 9.83
N GLY A 53 -9.51 8.86 11.14
CA GLY A 53 -10.49 7.92 11.70
C GLY A 53 -10.02 6.46 11.76
N ALA A 54 -8.79 6.15 11.34
CA ALA A 54 -8.20 4.81 11.43
C ALA A 54 -6.77 4.88 12.02
N PRO A 55 -6.63 5.02 13.36
CA PRO A 55 -5.33 5.06 14.02
C PRO A 55 -4.45 3.84 13.66
N GLY A 56 -3.16 4.09 13.39
CA GLY A 56 -2.20 3.05 13.00
C GLY A 56 -2.29 2.60 11.53
N VAL A 57 -3.27 3.09 10.77
CA VAL A 57 -3.38 2.87 9.32
C VAL A 57 -2.80 4.05 8.57
N TYR A 58 -1.98 3.74 7.58
CA TYR A 58 -1.32 4.69 6.70
C TYR A 58 -1.81 4.51 5.27
N GLU A 59 -1.82 5.61 4.52
CA GLU A 59 -2.03 5.65 3.08
C GLU A 59 -0.70 5.99 2.38
N MET A 60 -0.49 5.46 1.17
CA MET A 60 0.56 5.90 0.25
C MET A 60 0.04 6.08 -1.18
N THR A 61 0.77 6.85 -1.97
CA THR A 61 0.60 7.05 -3.41
C THR A 61 1.64 6.25 -4.19
N TRP A 62 1.21 5.39 -5.12
CA TRP A 62 2.11 4.57 -5.97
C TRP A 62 1.99 4.88 -7.46
N ALA A 63 0.98 5.65 -7.86
CA ALA A 63 0.79 6.20 -9.19
C ALA A 63 -0.01 7.51 -9.05
N PRO A 64 -0.11 8.37 -10.08
CA PRO A 64 -0.90 9.60 -10.00
C PRO A 64 -2.32 9.37 -9.43
N ASP A 65 -2.98 8.32 -9.92
CA ASP A 65 -4.31 7.85 -9.50
C ASP A 65 -4.29 6.67 -8.52
N GLY A 66 -3.10 6.11 -8.24
CA GLY A 66 -2.93 4.92 -7.41
C GLY A 66 -2.81 5.23 -5.93
N ARG A 67 -3.60 4.55 -5.09
CA ARG A 67 -3.50 4.59 -3.62
C ARG A 67 -3.41 3.19 -3.05
N ALA A 68 -2.76 3.08 -1.90
CA ALA A 68 -2.74 1.86 -1.10
C ALA A 68 -2.77 2.21 0.38
N THR A 69 -3.44 1.39 1.19
CA THR A 69 -3.41 1.52 2.64
C THR A 69 -2.74 0.30 3.26
N TRP A 70 -2.03 0.54 4.36
CA TRP A 70 -1.24 -0.44 5.07
C TRP A 70 -1.13 -0.05 6.54
N GLN A 71 -0.67 -0.99 7.36
CA GLN A 71 -0.34 -0.74 8.76
C GLN A 71 0.89 -1.54 9.13
N TYR A 72 1.57 -1.13 10.20
CA TYR A 72 2.52 -2.01 10.86
C TYR A 72 1.76 -3.14 11.57
N GLY A 73 2.32 -4.34 11.54
CA GLY A 73 1.86 -5.47 12.34
C GLY A 73 2.95 -5.93 13.30
N ASP A 74 2.62 -6.96 14.08
CA ASP A 74 3.59 -7.57 14.99
C ASP A 74 4.79 -8.16 14.22
N GLU A 75 5.98 -8.07 14.82
CA GLU A 75 7.19 -8.62 14.23
C GLU A 75 7.03 -10.13 14.00
N GLN A 76 7.18 -10.54 12.74
CA GLN A 76 7.20 -11.96 12.36
C GLN A 76 8.60 -12.56 12.44
N ARG A 77 9.62 -11.70 12.46
CA ARG A 77 11.03 -12.05 12.61
C ARG A 77 11.68 -10.99 13.51
N PRO A 78 12.52 -11.37 14.48
CA PRO A 78 13.12 -10.42 15.42
C PRO A 78 13.83 -9.26 14.72
N GLY A 79 13.46 -8.03 15.07
CA GLY A 79 14.08 -6.80 14.55
C GLY A 79 13.75 -6.51 13.08
N ILE A 80 12.80 -7.23 12.48
CA ILE A 80 12.34 -7.01 11.12
C ILE A 80 10.91 -6.49 11.15
N VAL A 81 10.73 -5.27 10.64
CA VAL A 81 9.43 -4.62 10.51
C VAL A 81 8.46 -5.51 9.73
N HIS A 82 7.22 -5.63 10.22
CA HIS A 82 6.13 -6.29 9.53
C HIS A 82 5.12 -5.27 9.00
N VAL A 83 4.77 -5.41 7.72
CA VAL A 83 3.76 -4.57 7.05
C VAL A 83 2.56 -5.42 6.64
N ILE A 84 1.36 -4.95 6.99
CA ILE A 84 0.11 -5.56 6.58
C ILE A 84 -0.56 -4.67 5.53
N TRP A 85 -0.68 -5.17 4.31
CA TRP A 85 -1.37 -4.50 3.21
C TRP A 85 -2.90 -4.64 3.36
N ARG A 86 -3.58 -3.49 3.44
CA ARG A 86 -5.03 -3.40 3.72
C ARG A 86 -5.87 -3.24 2.46
N ARG A 87 -5.54 -2.27 1.61
CA ARG A 87 -6.26 -1.93 0.37
C ARG A 87 -5.26 -1.47 -0.70
N VAL A 88 -5.60 -1.64 -1.96
CA VAL A 88 -4.88 -1.05 -3.10
C VAL A 88 -5.89 -0.70 -4.18
N GLY A 89 -5.67 0.34 -4.97
CA GLY A 89 -6.59 0.68 -6.05
C GLY A 89 -6.13 1.91 -6.80
N THR A 90 -6.86 2.22 -7.87
CA THR A 90 -6.83 3.53 -8.52
C THR A 90 -8.12 4.29 -8.21
N HIS A 91 -8.24 5.56 -8.63
CA HIS A 91 -9.49 6.34 -8.52
C HIS A 91 -10.68 5.80 -9.34
N ALA A 92 -10.58 4.62 -9.97
CA ALA A 92 -11.70 3.94 -10.63
C ALA A 92 -12.82 3.45 -9.66
N ILE A 93 -12.83 3.94 -8.41
CA ILE A 93 -13.92 3.77 -7.45
C ILE A 93 -14.97 4.89 -7.59
N PHE A 94 -14.77 5.85 -8.51
CA PHE A 94 -15.74 6.89 -8.87
C PHE A 94 -16.35 6.66 -10.27
N ASP A 95 -16.85 5.45 -10.53
CA ASP A 95 -17.86 5.28 -11.58
C ASP A 95 -19.21 5.16 -10.85
N PRO A 96 -19.97 6.25 -10.66
CA PRO A 96 -21.39 6.10 -10.39
C PRO A 96 -21.95 5.44 -11.67
N GLY A 97 -22.45 4.21 -11.56
CA GLY A 97 -23.09 3.54 -12.70
C GLY A 97 -24.11 4.47 -13.39
N PRO A 98 -24.45 4.20 -14.66
CA PRO A 98 -25.30 5.09 -15.43
C PRO A 98 -26.65 5.35 -14.71
N PRO A 99 -27.26 6.54 -14.94
CA PRO A 99 -28.45 7.00 -14.22
C PRO A 99 -29.64 6.03 -14.28
#